data_AF-A0A2D5GZ84-F1
#
_entry.id   AF-A0A2D5GZ84-F1
#
_cell.length_a   1.000
_cell.length_b   1.000
_cell.length_c   1.000
_cell.angle_alpha   90.00
_cell.angle_beta   90.00
_cell.angle_gamma   90.00
#
_symmetry.space_group_name_H-M   'P 1'
#
loop_
_entity.id
_entity.type
_entity.pdbx_description
1 polymer ?
#
loop_
_entity_poly.entity_id
_entity_poly.type
_entity_poly.pdbx_seq_one_letter_code
_entity_poly.pdbx_strand_id
1 'polypeptide(L)'
;MRPNHPRVGSSAVSVLATVVCLAVVLGVTFYLVNPRSEMTVEKASEQVQVQDETPLVLEKQETVAVTPAAEIKPVAETPRVSSEEQVAAHLSAGEFGQAIEVAETVSNLQERTLLLRMVVKAQMDSGDFVAALGTINRIPLAEERTKAMGERAQAMSLAGGSQLADFTELIDLIQTQTSGGWIDDGSGEGSMRQFSAGVRVDPNGMLHHISKQELKGELEALG
;
A
#
# COMPACT_ATOMS: atom_id res chain seq x y z
N MET A 1 10.79 62.75 2.68
CA MET A 1 11.59 61.64 2.10
C MET A 1 11.08 60.30 2.62
N ARG A 2 11.16 59.23 1.83
CA ARG A 2 11.04 57.82 2.29
C ARG A 2 12.37 57.12 2.00
N PRO A 3 12.96 56.33 2.92
CA PRO A 3 14.09 55.47 2.60
C PRO A 3 13.61 54.23 1.83
N ASN A 4 14.33 53.88 0.77
CA ASN A 4 14.17 52.60 0.06
C ASN A 4 14.97 51.52 0.77
N HIS A 5 14.37 50.36 1.03
CA HIS A 5 15.07 49.14 1.45
C HIS A 5 15.03 48.12 0.30
N PRO A 6 16.17 47.60 -0.19
CA PRO A 6 16.18 46.54 -1.18
C PRO A 6 15.71 45.21 -0.56
N ARG A 7 14.81 44.50 -1.24
CA ARG A 7 14.40 43.14 -0.86
C ARG A 7 15.42 42.13 -1.41
N VAL A 8 16.11 41.41 -0.53
CA VAL A 8 17.04 40.34 -0.92
C VAL A 8 16.28 39.01 -0.95
N GLY A 9 16.22 38.36 -2.12
CA GLY A 9 15.56 37.06 -2.28
C GLY A 9 16.40 35.93 -1.68
N SER A 10 15.90 35.29 -0.62
CA SER A 10 16.68 34.33 0.21
C SER A 10 16.15 32.88 0.16
N SER A 11 15.23 32.54 -0.73
CA SER A 11 14.60 31.21 -0.79
C SER A 11 15.37 30.20 -1.65
N ALA A 12 15.81 30.57 -2.87
CA ALA A 12 16.37 29.61 -3.82
C ALA A 12 17.74 29.03 -3.40
N VAL A 13 18.63 29.86 -2.85
CA VAL A 13 20.00 29.43 -2.48
C VAL A 13 19.98 28.49 -1.27
N SER A 14 19.09 28.74 -0.31
CA SER A 14 18.91 27.89 0.87
C SER A 14 18.38 26.49 0.50
N VAL A 15 17.38 26.42 -0.38
CA VAL A 15 16.81 25.15 -0.87
C VAL A 15 17.82 24.35 -1.70
N LEU A 16 18.62 25.01 -2.55
CA LEU A 16 19.68 24.32 -3.29
C LEU A 16 20.76 23.73 -2.36
N ALA A 17 21.15 24.46 -1.30
CA ALA A 17 22.14 23.99 -0.34
C ALA A 17 21.67 22.75 0.44
N THR A 18 20.39 22.69 0.86
CA THR A 18 19.85 21.54 1.59
C THR A 18 19.69 20.31 0.70
N VAL A 19 19.24 20.47 -0.55
CA VAL A 19 19.11 19.37 -1.52
C VAL A 19 20.48 18.75 -1.84
N VAL A 20 21.51 19.57 -2.06
CA VAL A 20 22.88 19.08 -2.29
C VAL A 20 23.41 18.32 -1.08
N CYS A 21 23.20 18.84 0.14
CA CYS A 21 23.66 18.18 1.36
C CYS A 21 22.98 16.81 1.57
N LEU A 22 21.66 16.72 1.36
CA LEU A 22 20.91 15.47 1.45
C LEU A 22 21.38 14.43 0.41
N ALA A 23 21.63 14.87 -0.84
CA ALA A 23 22.12 13.99 -1.90
C ALA A 23 23.51 13.39 -1.58
N VAL A 24 24.41 14.18 -1.00
CA VAL A 24 25.74 13.70 -0.57
C VAL A 24 25.61 12.68 0.56
N VAL A 25 24.79 12.95 1.58
CA VAL A 25 24.58 12.00 2.69
C VAL A 25 24.01 10.67 2.17
N LEU A 26 22.99 10.71 1.32
CA LEU A 26 22.40 9.50 0.73
C LEU A 26 23.39 8.74 -0.16
N GLY A 27 24.20 9.44 -0.95
CA GLY A 27 25.23 8.83 -1.79
C GLY A 27 26.33 8.12 -0.98
N VAL A 28 26.80 8.74 0.11
CA VAL A 28 27.80 8.14 1.01
C VAL A 28 27.21 6.94 1.75
N THR A 29 25.98 7.02 2.25
CA THR A 29 25.34 5.86 2.91
C THR A 29 25.10 4.71 1.95
N PHE A 30 24.70 4.98 0.71
CA PHE A 30 24.54 3.94 -0.32
C PHE A 30 25.87 3.27 -0.66
N TYR A 31 26.95 4.05 -0.79
CA TYR A 31 28.29 3.51 -1.07
C TYR A 31 28.84 2.64 0.07
N LEU A 32 28.62 3.04 1.33
CA LEU A 32 29.04 2.26 2.51
C LEU A 32 28.24 0.96 2.68
N VAL A 33 26.96 0.95 2.31
CA VAL A 33 26.09 -0.25 2.39
C VAL A 33 26.33 -1.21 1.22
N ASN A 34 26.81 -0.71 0.08
CA ASN A 34 26.92 -1.50 -1.16
C ASN A 34 28.31 -1.38 -1.83
N PRO A 35 29.40 -1.78 -1.15
CA PRO A 35 30.74 -1.77 -1.73
C PRO A 35 30.81 -2.76 -2.90
N ARG A 36 31.03 -2.25 -4.12
CA ARG A 36 31.25 -3.09 -5.29
C ARG A 36 32.54 -3.88 -5.11
N SER A 37 32.45 -5.20 -5.22
CA SER A 37 33.63 -6.06 -5.35
C SER A 37 34.39 -5.69 -6.63
N GLU A 38 35.66 -5.33 -6.48
CA GLU A 38 36.58 -5.20 -7.62
C GLU A 38 36.77 -6.60 -8.22
N MET A 39 36.11 -6.86 -9.36
CA MET A 39 36.44 -8.04 -10.15
C MET A 39 37.76 -7.79 -10.86
N THR A 40 38.84 -8.29 -10.26
CA THR A 40 40.19 -8.28 -10.82
C THR A 40 40.17 -8.94 -12.19
N VAL A 41 40.43 -8.17 -13.24
CA VAL A 41 40.55 -8.69 -14.61
C VAL A 41 41.89 -9.40 -14.73
N GLU A 42 41.89 -10.71 -14.50
CA GLU A 42 43.04 -11.56 -14.80
C GLU A 42 43.16 -11.73 -16.33
N LYS A 43 44.19 -11.08 -16.90
CA LYS A 43 44.59 -11.32 -18.30
C LYS A 43 45.32 -12.66 -18.41
N ALA A 44 44.78 -13.58 -19.20
CA ALA A 44 45.55 -14.72 -19.70
C ALA A 44 45.20 -15.07 -21.17
N SER A 45 46.10 -14.65 -22.07
CA SER A 45 46.41 -15.22 -23.40
C SER A 45 45.28 -15.66 -24.35
N GLU A 46 45.04 -14.77 -25.31
CA GLU A 46 44.67 -15.04 -26.71
C GLU A 46 45.44 -16.20 -27.37
N GLN A 47 44.72 -17.14 -27.99
CA GLN A 47 45.20 -17.95 -29.11
C GLN A 47 44.10 -18.09 -30.17
N VAL A 48 44.30 -17.41 -31.30
CA VAL A 48 43.52 -17.59 -32.53
C VAL A 48 44.09 -18.78 -33.29
N GLN A 49 43.23 -19.71 -33.75
CA GLN A 49 43.61 -20.60 -34.84
C GLN A 49 42.42 -20.86 -35.78
N VAL A 50 42.45 -20.13 -36.89
CA VAL A 50 41.67 -20.41 -38.11
C VAL A 50 42.28 -21.64 -38.77
N GLN A 51 41.46 -22.62 -39.13
CA GLN A 51 41.74 -23.56 -40.22
C GLN A 51 40.46 -23.81 -41.02
N ASP A 52 40.65 -24.14 -42.28
CA ASP A 52 39.75 -23.81 -43.39
C ASP A 52 39.59 -25.02 -44.32
N GLU A 53 38.60 -24.98 -45.20
CA GLU A 53 38.39 -25.85 -46.37
C GLU A 53 38.03 -27.36 -46.17
N THR A 54 36.86 -27.70 -46.72
CA THR A 54 36.30 -29.04 -47.09
C THR A 54 37.19 -29.87 -48.05
N PRO A 55 37.01 -31.22 -48.27
CA PRO A 55 35.73 -31.83 -48.70
C PRO A 55 35.41 -33.33 -48.42
N LEU A 56 34.13 -33.67 -48.67
CA LEU A 56 33.56 -34.94 -49.18
C LEU A 56 34.32 -36.28 -48.98
N VAL A 57 33.73 -37.18 -48.17
CA VAL A 57 33.67 -38.61 -48.51
C VAL A 57 32.22 -39.10 -48.35
N LEU A 58 31.76 -39.84 -49.36
CA LEU A 58 30.40 -40.37 -49.51
C LEU A 58 30.39 -41.83 -49.06
N GLU A 59 29.61 -42.21 -48.05
CA GLU A 59 29.29 -43.63 -47.84
C GLU A 59 27.83 -43.90 -47.44
N LYS A 60 27.05 -44.19 -48.49
CA LYS A 60 26.06 -45.28 -48.56
C LYS A 60 24.86 -45.27 -47.60
N GLN A 61 23.77 -44.67 -48.07
CA GLN A 61 22.42 -45.06 -47.67
C GLN A 61 22.15 -46.52 -48.05
N GLU A 62 21.54 -47.29 -47.15
CA GLU A 62 20.82 -48.52 -47.50
C GLU A 62 19.32 -48.32 -47.28
N THR A 63 18.54 -48.55 -48.34
CA THR A 63 17.12 -48.20 -48.44
C THR A 63 16.23 -49.38 -48.10
N VAL A 64 15.28 -49.22 -47.18
CA VAL A 64 14.14 -50.15 -47.04
C VAL A 64 12.81 -49.39 -46.97
N ALA A 65 12.04 -49.53 -48.06
CA ALA A 65 10.58 -49.42 -48.20
C ALA A 65 9.80 -48.22 -47.60
N VAL A 66 9.22 -47.45 -48.53
CA VAL A 66 8.04 -46.56 -48.38
C VAL A 66 6.83 -47.39 -48.88
N THR A 67 5.61 -47.45 -48.33
CA THR A 67 4.66 -46.54 -47.60
C THR A 67 3.64 -47.45 -46.82
N PRO A 68 2.51 -47.01 -46.18
CA PRO A 68 1.93 -45.66 -46.04
C PRO A 68 1.44 -45.21 -44.64
N ALA A 69 1.38 -43.88 -44.48
CA ALA A 69 0.37 -43.09 -43.77
C ALA A 69 -0.37 -43.73 -42.57
N ALA A 70 0.24 -43.64 -41.38
CA ALA A 70 -0.54 -43.58 -40.15
C ALA A 70 -1.13 -42.17 -40.00
N GLU A 71 -2.46 -42.09 -40.06
CA GLU A 71 -3.24 -40.87 -39.86
C GLU A 71 -2.91 -40.23 -38.50
N ILE A 72 -2.23 -39.08 -38.51
CA ILE A 72 -1.97 -38.30 -37.29
C ILE A 72 -3.28 -37.63 -36.88
N LYS A 73 -4.10 -38.37 -36.14
CA LYS A 73 -5.23 -37.81 -35.41
C LYS A 73 -4.69 -36.67 -34.53
N PRO A 74 -5.32 -35.48 -34.53
CA PRO A 74 -4.85 -34.39 -33.68
C PRO A 74 -4.87 -34.87 -32.24
N VAL A 75 -3.74 -34.74 -31.54
CA VAL A 75 -3.69 -34.97 -30.10
C VAL A 75 -4.71 -34.03 -29.48
N ALA A 76 -5.76 -34.61 -28.90
CA ALA A 76 -6.84 -33.85 -28.30
C ALA A 76 -6.25 -32.93 -27.23
N GLU A 77 -6.38 -31.63 -27.46
CA GLU A 77 -5.90 -30.59 -26.57
C GLU A 77 -6.61 -30.76 -25.22
N THR A 78 -5.85 -31.14 -24.19
CA THR A 78 -6.32 -31.09 -22.81
C THR A 78 -6.87 -29.69 -22.54
N PRO A 79 -8.04 -29.54 -21.88
CA PRO A 79 -8.61 -28.23 -21.60
C PRO A 79 -7.58 -27.34 -20.89
N ARG A 80 -7.03 -26.36 -21.61
CA ARG A 80 -6.11 -25.38 -21.05
C ARG A 80 -6.94 -24.40 -20.24
N VAL A 81 -7.12 -24.71 -18.95
CA VAL A 81 -7.70 -23.82 -17.93
C VAL A 81 -7.05 -22.44 -18.10
N SER A 82 -7.87 -21.40 -18.28
CA SER A 82 -7.33 -20.08 -18.62
C SER A 82 -6.51 -19.50 -17.46
N SER A 83 -5.59 -18.58 -17.77
CA SER A 83 -4.81 -17.86 -16.75
C SER A 83 -5.72 -17.17 -15.71
N GLU A 84 -6.86 -16.65 -16.18
CA GLU A 84 -7.91 -16.02 -15.38
C GLU A 84 -8.63 -17.01 -14.46
N GLU A 85 -8.99 -18.19 -14.98
CA GLU A 85 -9.65 -19.25 -14.20
C GLU A 85 -8.70 -19.83 -13.13
N GLN A 86 -7.41 -19.98 -13.44
CA GLN A 86 -6.39 -20.38 -12.47
C GLN A 86 -6.21 -19.32 -11.37
N VAL A 87 -6.09 -18.03 -11.74
CA VAL A 87 -6.02 -16.92 -10.77
C VAL A 87 -7.29 -16.87 -9.91
N ALA A 88 -8.48 -17.00 -10.49
CA ALA A 88 -9.74 -17.04 -9.75
C ALA A 88 -9.81 -18.22 -8.77
N ALA A 89 -9.33 -19.40 -9.16
CA ALA A 89 -9.25 -20.57 -8.28
C ALA A 89 -8.34 -20.32 -7.07
N HIS A 90 -7.11 -19.85 -7.29
CA HIS A 90 -6.18 -19.50 -6.19
C HIS A 90 -6.74 -18.40 -5.28
N LEU A 91 -7.38 -17.36 -5.85
CA LEU A 91 -8.04 -16.32 -5.06
C LEU A 91 -9.21 -16.86 -4.22
N SER A 92 -9.99 -17.82 -4.75
CA SER A 92 -11.06 -18.47 -3.99
C SER A 92 -10.54 -19.31 -2.81
N ALA A 93 -9.29 -19.80 -2.90
CA ALA A 93 -8.58 -20.50 -1.84
C ALA A 93 -7.78 -19.57 -0.89
N GLY A 94 -7.71 -18.26 -1.16
CA GLY A 94 -6.90 -17.30 -0.41
C GLY A 94 -5.39 -17.34 -0.74
N GLU A 95 -4.99 -18.06 -1.80
CA GLU A 95 -3.60 -18.30 -2.18
C GLU A 95 -3.02 -17.16 -3.03
N PHE A 96 -2.97 -15.95 -2.46
CA PHE A 96 -2.54 -14.75 -3.18
C PHE A 96 -1.15 -14.88 -3.84
N GLY A 97 -0.21 -15.60 -3.23
CA GLY A 97 1.12 -15.84 -3.81
C GLY A 97 1.05 -16.58 -5.16
N GLN A 98 0.35 -17.72 -5.20
CA GLN A 98 0.17 -18.52 -6.40
C GLN A 98 -0.63 -17.76 -7.48
N ALA A 99 -1.65 -17.00 -7.08
CA ALA A 99 -2.40 -16.13 -7.99
C ALA A 99 -1.49 -15.07 -8.69
N ILE A 100 -0.52 -14.50 -7.97
CA ILE A 100 0.45 -13.55 -8.56
C ILE A 100 1.44 -14.28 -9.48
N GLU A 101 1.94 -15.44 -9.08
CA GLU A 101 2.86 -16.25 -9.88
C GLU A 101 2.23 -16.63 -11.23
N VAL A 102 0.98 -17.13 -11.23
CA VAL A 102 0.21 -17.41 -12.44
C VAL A 102 0.07 -16.17 -13.31
N ALA A 103 -0.33 -15.03 -12.73
CA ALA A 103 -0.46 -13.76 -13.45
C ALA A 103 0.88 -13.33 -14.11
N GLU A 104 2.01 -13.51 -13.43
CA GLU A 104 3.34 -13.16 -13.96
C GLU A 104 3.86 -14.10 -15.06
N THR A 105 3.28 -15.29 -15.24
CA THR A 105 3.58 -16.14 -16.41
C THR A 105 3.02 -15.58 -17.72
N VAL A 106 1.98 -14.74 -17.67
CA VAL A 106 1.25 -14.28 -18.85
C VAL A 106 2.03 -13.25 -19.65
N SER A 107 2.42 -13.58 -20.88
CA SER A 107 3.24 -12.71 -21.75
C SER A 107 2.53 -11.44 -22.21
N ASN A 108 1.20 -11.45 -22.32
CA ASN A 108 0.43 -10.27 -22.71
C ASN A 108 0.36 -9.27 -21.53
N LEU A 109 0.82 -8.04 -21.74
CA LEU A 109 0.91 -7.04 -20.68
C LEU A 109 -0.46 -6.54 -20.18
N GLN A 110 -1.46 -6.48 -21.06
CA GLN A 110 -2.82 -6.10 -20.72
C GLN A 110 -3.50 -7.20 -19.89
N GLU A 111 -3.42 -8.47 -20.34
CA GLU A 111 -3.93 -9.63 -19.61
C GLU A 111 -3.25 -9.78 -18.25
N ARG A 112 -1.91 -9.74 -18.19
CA ARG A 112 -1.14 -9.72 -16.92
C ARG A 112 -1.60 -8.60 -15.98
N THR A 113 -1.86 -7.41 -16.53
CA THR A 113 -2.35 -6.27 -15.73
C THR A 113 -3.73 -6.56 -15.15
N LEU A 114 -4.67 -7.09 -15.94
CA LEU A 114 -6.00 -7.45 -15.46
C LEU A 114 -5.94 -8.49 -14.33
N LEU A 115 -5.13 -9.55 -14.49
CA LEU A 115 -4.96 -10.59 -13.48
C LEU A 115 -4.34 -10.04 -12.18
N LEU A 116 -3.27 -9.23 -12.27
CA LEU A 116 -2.68 -8.59 -11.11
C LEU A 116 -3.68 -7.62 -10.43
N ARG A 117 -4.54 -6.94 -11.20
CA ARG A 117 -5.61 -6.11 -10.64
C ARG A 117 -6.70 -6.91 -9.92
N MET A 118 -7.03 -8.13 -10.38
CA MET A 118 -7.92 -9.05 -9.65
C MET A 118 -7.32 -9.41 -8.29
N VAL A 119 -6.02 -9.75 -8.23
CA VAL A 119 -5.33 -10.03 -6.97
C VAL A 119 -5.31 -8.82 -6.05
N VAL A 120 -4.94 -7.64 -6.57
CA VAL A 120 -4.95 -6.38 -5.79
C VAL A 120 -6.33 -6.12 -5.19
N LYS A 121 -7.41 -6.29 -5.97
CA LYS A 121 -8.77 -6.15 -5.47
C LYS A 121 -9.06 -7.13 -4.34
N ALA A 122 -8.77 -8.42 -4.52
CA ALA A 122 -9.02 -9.43 -3.49
C ALA A 122 -8.21 -9.19 -2.20
N GLN A 123 -6.99 -8.67 -2.30
CA GLN A 123 -6.16 -8.27 -1.14
C GLN A 123 -6.70 -7.01 -0.44
N MET A 124 -7.27 -6.05 -1.17
CA MET A 124 -7.94 -4.90 -0.55
C MET A 124 -9.27 -5.28 0.10
N ASP A 125 -10.04 -6.17 -0.54
CA ASP A 125 -11.32 -6.68 -0.01
C ASP A 125 -11.12 -7.52 1.26
N SER A 126 -9.94 -8.13 1.46
CA SER A 126 -9.55 -8.80 2.72
C SER A 126 -8.89 -7.86 3.76
N GLY A 127 -8.68 -6.60 3.42
CA GLY A 127 -8.03 -5.59 4.28
C GLY A 127 -6.50 -5.61 4.29
N ASP A 128 -5.84 -6.48 3.51
CA ASP A 128 -4.37 -6.51 3.40
C ASP A 128 -3.86 -5.46 2.39
N PHE A 129 -3.96 -4.20 2.81
CA PHE A 129 -3.44 -3.07 2.05
C PHE A 129 -1.92 -3.06 1.90
N VAL A 130 -1.16 -3.88 2.65
CA VAL A 130 0.30 -3.96 2.51
C VAL A 130 0.67 -4.94 1.41
N ALA A 131 0.07 -6.13 1.37
CA ALA A 131 0.22 -7.06 0.26
C ALA A 131 -0.32 -6.47 -1.05
N ALA A 132 -1.47 -5.78 -1.00
CA ALA A 132 -2.01 -5.04 -2.15
C ALA A 132 -0.98 -4.04 -2.72
N LEU A 133 -0.25 -3.31 -1.88
CA LEU A 133 0.81 -2.40 -2.34
C LEU A 133 1.94 -3.13 -3.07
N GLY A 134 2.36 -4.28 -2.53
CA GLY A 134 3.34 -5.16 -3.16
C GLY A 134 2.91 -5.63 -4.54
N THR A 135 1.65 -6.06 -4.68
CA THR A 135 1.09 -6.53 -5.96
C THR A 135 0.88 -5.39 -6.95
N ILE A 136 0.45 -4.19 -6.51
CA ILE A 136 0.34 -3.01 -7.38
C ILE A 136 1.70 -2.69 -8.03
N ASN A 137 2.80 -2.75 -7.26
CA ASN A 137 4.13 -2.49 -7.80
C ASN A 137 4.56 -3.46 -8.91
N ARG A 138 3.94 -4.65 -9.00
CA ARG A 138 4.18 -5.65 -10.06
C ARG A 138 3.37 -5.39 -11.33
N ILE A 139 2.35 -4.52 -11.30
CA ILE A 139 1.55 -4.15 -12.48
C ILE A 139 2.47 -3.48 -13.53
N PRO A 140 2.56 -4.00 -14.78
CA PRO A 140 3.50 -3.48 -15.77
C PRO A 140 3.07 -2.12 -16.35
N LEU A 141 1.77 -1.91 -16.58
CA LEU A 141 1.24 -0.67 -17.16
C LEU A 141 1.19 0.45 -16.11
N ALA A 142 1.91 1.55 -16.35
CA ALA A 142 2.09 2.61 -15.35
C ALA A 142 0.80 3.39 -15.03
N GLU A 143 -0.09 3.57 -16.00
CA GLU A 143 -1.41 4.19 -15.80
C GLU A 143 -2.28 3.33 -14.87
N GLU A 144 -2.40 2.04 -15.18
CA GLU A 144 -3.15 1.07 -14.36
C GLU A 144 -2.55 0.92 -12.95
N ARG A 145 -1.21 0.97 -12.82
CA ARG A 145 -0.54 1.03 -11.51
C ARG A 145 -0.93 2.28 -10.72
N THR A 146 -0.94 3.44 -11.37
CA THR A 146 -1.30 4.72 -10.75
C THR A 146 -2.77 4.73 -10.31
N LYS A 147 -3.65 4.20 -11.15
CA LYS A 147 -5.07 3.99 -10.85
C LYS A 147 -5.27 3.06 -9.65
N ALA A 148 -4.59 1.92 -9.62
CA ALA A 148 -4.67 0.98 -8.50
C ALA A 148 -4.11 1.55 -7.18
N MET A 149 -3.08 2.41 -7.23
CA MET A 149 -2.63 3.17 -6.05
C MET A 149 -3.72 4.12 -5.51
N GLY A 150 -4.46 4.79 -6.41
CA GLY A 150 -5.59 5.64 -6.04
C GLY A 150 -6.76 4.85 -5.44
N GLU A 151 -7.16 3.75 -6.10
CA GLU A 151 -8.18 2.81 -5.61
C GLU A 151 -7.83 2.28 -4.20
N ARG A 152 -6.55 1.92 -3.97
CA ARG A 152 -6.04 1.52 -2.65
C ARG A 152 -6.11 2.63 -1.62
N ALA A 153 -5.71 3.85 -1.96
CA ALA A 153 -5.76 4.97 -1.01
C ALA A 153 -7.20 5.29 -0.60
N GLN A 154 -8.15 5.23 -1.54
CA GLN A 154 -9.58 5.39 -1.27
C GLN A 154 -10.11 4.27 -0.36
N ALA A 155 -9.77 3.01 -0.65
CA ALA A 155 -10.18 1.87 0.16
C ALA A 155 -9.60 1.92 1.58
N MET A 156 -8.35 2.35 1.76
CA MET A 156 -7.74 2.57 3.08
C MET A 156 -8.44 3.68 3.90
N SER A 157 -8.93 4.72 3.22
CA SER A 157 -9.71 5.80 3.85
C SER A 157 -11.05 5.27 4.38
N LEU A 158 -11.78 4.53 3.54
CA LEU A 158 -13.07 3.92 3.87
C LEU A 158 -12.96 2.84 4.96
N ALA A 159 -11.84 2.11 5.01
CA ALA A 159 -11.60 1.07 6.02
C ALA A 159 -11.15 1.60 7.39
N GLY A 160 -11.02 2.92 7.58
CA GLY A 160 -10.60 3.54 8.86
C GLY A 160 -9.16 3.25 9.30
N GLY A 161 -8.37 2.56 8.46
CA GLY A 161 -6.99 2.12 8.76
C GLY A 161 -5.89 3.02 8.19
N SER A 162 -6.25 4.15 7.58
CA SER A 162 -5.30 5.15 7.09
C SER A 162 -4.73 6.01 8.23
N GLN A 163 -3.55 6.60 8.02
CA GLN A 163 -2.96 7.60 8.93
C GLN A 163 -3.79 8.90 9.01
N LEU A 164 -4.73 9.07 8.08
CA LEU A 164 -5.79 10.06 8.11
C LEU A 164 -7.11 9.32 7.81
N ALA A 165 -7.71 8.70 8.82
CA ALA A 165 -9.11 8.30 8.73
C ALA A 165 -9.98 9.56 8.64
N ASP A 166 -10.96 9.57 7.73
CA ASP A 166 -11.86 10.70 7.59
C ASP A 166 -12.94 10.66 8.68
N PHE A 167 -12.75 11.47 9.71
CA PHE A 167 -13.69 11.61 10.82
C PHE A 167 -14.75 12.70 10.56
N THR A 168 -14.82 13.30 9.37
CA THR A 168 -15.73 14.44 9.10
C THR A 168 -17.18 14.05 9.32
N GLU A 169 -17.65 12.89 8.83
CA GLU A 169 -19.03 12.43 9.06
C GLU A 169 -19.33 12.20 10.55
N LEU A 170 -18.38 11.70 11.32
CA LEU A 170 -18.52 11.51 12.77
C LEU A 170 -18.56 12.85 13.51
N ILE A 171 -17.72 13.81 13.10
CA ILE A 171 -17.69 15.17 13.64
C ILE A 171 -19.01 15.89 13.35
N ASP A 172 -19.50 15.81 12.11
CA ASP A 172 -20.78 16.39 11.69
C ASP A 172 -21.96 15.74 12.44
N LEU A 173 -21.95 14.42 12.61
CA LEU A 173 -22.97 13.72 13.39
C LEU A 173 -22.96 14.18 14.86
N ILE A 174 -21.79 14.29 15.49
CA ILE A 174 -21.67 14.77 16.87
C ILE A 174 -22.16 16.22 16.98
N GLN A 175 -21.76 17.11 16.07
CA GLN A 175 -22.22 18.51 16.05
C GLN A 175 -23.73 18.63 15.77
N THR A 176 -24.32 17.69 15.03
CA THR A 176 -25.76 17.69 14.72
C THR A 176 -26.61 17.09 15.85
N GLN A 177 -26.10 16.08 16.56
CA GLN A 177 -26.84 15.34 17.60
C GLN A 177 -26.59 15.85 19.02
N THR A 178 -25.70 16.82 19.21
CA THR A 178 -25.43 17.45 20.52
C THR A 178 -25.72 18.95 20.49
N SER A 179 -26.22 19.47 21.60
CA SER A 179 -26.40 20.91 21.82
C SER A 179 -25.36 21.44 22.80
N GLY A 180 -24.97 22.71 22.63
CA GLY A 180 -24.04 23.41 23.52
C GLY A 180 -22.62 23.51 22.98
N GLY A 181 -21.87 24.46 23.53
CA GLY A 181 -20.44 24.59 23.27
C GLY A 181 -19.68 23.49 24.02
N TRP A 182 -18.80 22.78 23.32
CA TRP A 182 -17.86 21.79 23.90
C TRP A 182 -16.69 22.43 24.66
N ILE A 183 -16.68 23.77 24.73
CA ILE A 183 -15.69 24.60 25.41
C ILE A 183 -16.40 25.19 26.63
N ASP A 184 -15.85 24.96 27.82
CA ASP A 184 -16.33 25.62 29.03
C ASP A 184 -15.90 27.10 29.00
N ASP A 185 -16.85 27.98 28.66
CA ASP A 185 -16.69 29.43 28.71
C ASP A 185 -17.18 30.05 30.04
N GLY A 186 -17.50 29.19 31.03
CA GLY A 186 -18.11 29.59 32.29
C GLY A 186 -19.61 29.89 32.21
N SER A 187 -20.24 29.69 31.04
CA SER A 187 -21.66 29.94 30.80
C SER A 187 -22.34 28.84 29.97
N GLY A 188 -23.67 28.83 29.95
CA GLY A 188 -24.44 27.88 29.13
C GLY A 188 -24.37 26.41 29.58
N GLU A 189 -24.83 25.52 28.69
CA GLU A 189 -25.05 24.09 28.97
C GLU A 189 -23.75 23.28 29.15
N GLY A 190 -22.66 23.68 28.49
CA GLY A 190 -21.34 23.07 28.60
C GLY A 190 -20.50 23.51 29.81
N SER A 191 -20.98 24.45 30.62
CA SER A 191 -20.21 24.96 31.77
C SER A 191 -20.09 23.97 32.92
N MET A 192 -18.89 23.82 33.50
CA MET A 192 -18.64 22.95 34.65
C MET A 192 -19.21 23.54 35.94
N ARG A 193 -20.53 23.40 36.12
CA ARG A 193 -21.23 23.83 37.34
C ARG A 193 -20.97 22.86 38.50
N GLN A 194 -20.62 23.40 39.66
CA GLN A 194 -20.54 22.60 40.89
C GLN A 194 -21.91 21.95 41.18
N PHE A 195 -21.93 20.62 41.26
CA PHE A 195 -23.14 19.89 41.58
C PHE A 195 -23.47 20.07 43.08
N SER A 196 -24.50 20.87 43.38
CA SER A 196 -24.77 21.39 44.73
C SER A 196 -25.45 20.40 45.67
N ALA A 197 -26.16 19.40 45.15
CA ALA A 197 -26.58 18.24 45.93
C ALA A 197 -25.41 17.28 46.04
N GLY A 198 -25.02 16.86 47.25
CA GLY A 198 -23.95 15.87 47.40
C GLY A 198 -24.31 14.56 46.69
N VAL A 199 -23.31 13.78 46.25
CA VAL A 199 -23.53 12.44 45.69
C VAL A 199 -22.81 11.42 46.56
N ARG A 200 -23.51 10.35 46.95
CA ARG A 200 -22.94 9.21 47.67
C ARG A 200 -22.87 8.00 46.74
N VAL A 201 -21.75 7.30 46.75
CA VAL A 201 -21.64 5.96 46.17
C VAL A 201 -21.94 4.93 47.27
N ASP A 202 -22.74 3.91 46.98
CA ASP A 202 -22.90 2.76 47.87
C ASP A 202 -21.89 1.64 47.58
N PRO A 203 -21.76 0.61 48.45
CA PRO A 203 -20.79 -0.48 48.24
C PRO A 203 -20.98 -1.30 46.97
N ASN A 204 -22.13 -1.18 46.29
CA ASN A 204 -22.41 -1.84 45.01
C ASN A 204 -22.11 -0.93 43.80
N GLY A 205 -21.57 0.28 44.04
CA GLY A 205 -21.25 1.26 43.00
C GLY A 205 -22.44 2.13 42.56
N MET A 206 -23.60 2.04 43.21
CA MET A 206 -24.77 2.83 42.82
C MET A 206 -24.66 4.27 43.36
N LEU A 207 -25.03 5.25 42.53
CA LEU A 207 -25.04 6.67 42.87
C LEU A 207 -26.37 7.07 43.51
N HIS A 208 -26.28 7.77 44.65
CA HIS A 208 -27.43 8.30 45.40
C HIS A 208 -27.28 9.81 45.58
N HIS A 209 -28.31 10.58 45.24
CA HIS A 209 -28.35 12.03 45.47
C HIS A 209 -28.66 12.35 46.93
N ILE A 210 -27.87 13.25 47.53
CA ILE A 210 -28.04 13.78 48.88
C ILE A 210 -28.76 15.13 48.78
N SER A 211 -30.09 15.11 48.67
CA SER A 211 -30.91 16.32 48.73
C SER A 211 -31.05 16.81 50.18
N LYS A 212 -30.16 17.70 50.61
CA LYS A 212 -30.40 18.56 51.78
C LYS A 212 -31.17 19.81 51.34
N GLN A 213 -32.46 19.67 51.04
CA GLN A 213 -33.37 20.82 51.13
C GLN A 213 -33.64 21.07 52.60
N GLU A 214 -33.03 22.12 53.16
CA GLU A 214 -33.42 22.59 54.48
C GLU A 214 -34.76 23.33 54.36
N LEU A 215 -35.76 22.83 55.09
CA LEU A 215 -37.12 23.38 55.09
C LEU A 215 -37.45 24.20 56.36
N LYS A 216 -36.46 24.41 57.23
CA LYS A 216 -36.66 24.98 58.58
C LYS A 216 -35.78 26.19 58.94
N GLY A 217 -34.77 26.54 58.13
CA GLY A 217 -33.89 27.68 58.41
C GLY A 217 -33.02 27.55 59.66
N GLU A 218 -32.69 26.33 60.08
CA GLU A 218 -31.78 26.09 61.22
C GLU A 218 -30.33 26.48 60.85
N LEU A 219 -29.94 26.43 59.57
CA LEU A 219 -28.64 26.90 59.08
C LEU A 219 -28.52 28.43 59.04
N GLU A 220 -29.60 29.17 58.78
CA GLU A 220 -29.58 30.65 58.89
C GLU A 220 -29.41 31.11 60.35
N ALA A 221 -29.92 30.35 61.31
CA ALA A 221 -29.81 30.67 62.74
C ALA A 221 -28.41 30.38 63.35
N LEU A 222 -27.46 29.89 62.55
CA LEU A 222 -26.08 29.57 62.97
C LEU A 222 -25.03 30.58 62.44
N GLY A 223 -25.48 31.73 61.89
CA GLY A 223 -24.65 32.85 61.43
C GLY A 223 -24.72 34.08 62.33
#